data_AF-A0A0B6YR40-F1
#
_entry.id   AF-A0A0B6YR40-F1
#
_cell.length_a   1.000
_cell.length_b   1.000
_cell.length_c   1.000
_cell.angle_alpha   90.00
_cell.angle_beta   90.00
_cell.angle_gamma   90.00
#
_symmetry.space_group_name_H-M   'P 1'
#
loop_
_entity.id
_entity.type
_entity.pdbx_description
1 polymer ?
#
loop_
_entity_poly.entity_id
_entity_poly.type
_entity_poly.pdbx_seq_one_letter_code
_entity_poly.pdbx_strand_id
1 'polypeptide(L)'
;ADPDLVEEILRKEGKYPSRPPYESWVLYNNLRQRRGGLMTAENEYWRRSRSALASKLQPKAVTEYVEGMNQVCTDLVDRIAYLKDSEGGTHLVPRLLNELNKFTMETILYVMLNKRIGCLDKAVSEQVDTFIRSIATMFLT
;
A
#
# COMPACT_ATOMS: atom_id res chain seq x y z
N ALA A 1 -1.68 24.22 -9.84
CA ALA A 1 -3.02 23.92 -9.32
C ALA A 1 -3.41 25.04 -8.39
N ASP A 2 -4.57 25.66 -8.62
CA ASP A 2 -5.07 26.75 -7.78
C ASP A 2 -5.82 26.16 -6.58
N PRO A 3 -5.40 26.45 -5.32
CA PRO A 3 -6.07 25.95 -4.12
C PRO A 3 -7.55 26.33 -4.04
N ASP A 4 -7.92 27.53 -4.52
CA ASP A 4 -9.29 28.05 -4.43
C ASP A 4 -10.22 27.24 -5.33
N LEU A 5 -9.73 26.84 -6.51
CA LEU A 5 -10.47 25.95 -7.41
C LEU A 5 -10.62 24.54 -6.84
N VAL A 6 -9.62 24.03 -6.12
CA VAL A 6 -9.70 22.72 -5.45
C VAL A 6 -10.74 22.76 -4.33
N GLU A 7 -10.75 23.82 -3.52
CA GLU A 7 -11.78 24.03 -2.49
C GLU A 7 -13.19 24.08 -3.12
N GLU A 8 -13.36 24.84 -4.20
CA GLU A 8 -14.64 24.96 -4.89
C GLU A 8 -15.17 23.59 -5.37
N ILE A 9 -14.29 22.78 -5.98
CA ILE A 9 -14.64 21.43 -6.46
C ILE A 9 -15.04 20.54 -5.27
N LEU A 10 -14.25 20.53 -4.18
CA LEU A 10 -14.52 19.67 -3.03
C LEU A 10 -15.80 20.08 -2.29
N ARG A 11 -16.13 21.37 -2.23
CA ARG A 11 -17.40 21.86 -1.65
C ARG A 11 -18.61 21.49 -2.50
N LYS A 12 -18.43 21.41 -3.82
CA LYS A 12 -19.48 21.01 -4.77
C LYS A 12 -19.57 19.49 -4.97
N GLU A 13 -18.72 18.71 -4.31
CA GLU A 13 -18.70 17.26 -4.44
C GLU A 13 -20.01 16.64 -3.92
N GLY A 14 -20.60 15.76 -4.73
CA GLY A 14 -21.88 15.13 -4.43
C GLY A 14 -21.78 13.95 -3.46
N LYS A 15 -22.92 13.31 -3.21
CA LYS A 15 -23.05 12.11 -2.35
C LYS A 15 -22.12 10.95 -2.77
N TYR A 16 -21.83 10.87 -4.07
CA TYR A 16 -21.01 9.86 -4.71
C TYR A 16 -19.93 10.58 -5.53
N PRO A 17 -18.72 10.79 -4.96
CA PRO A 17 -17.58 11.32 -5.70
C PRO A 17 -17.27 10.46 -6.90
N SER A 18 -17.13 11.08 -8.08
CA SER A 18 -16.76 10.40 -9.32
C SER A 18 -15.28 10.65 -9.60
N ARG A 19 -14.56 9.61 -9.99
CA ARG A 19 -13.14 9.68 -10.34
C ARG A 19 -12.93 9.01 -11.70
N PRO A 20 -11.93 9.42 -12.49
CA PRO A 20 -11.55 8.67 -13.68
C PRO A 20 -11.23 7.22 -13.30
N PRO A 21 -11.87 6.21 -13.94
CA PRO A 21 -11.65 4.83 -13.58
C PRO A 21 -10.28 4.34 -14.08
N TYR A 22 -9.70 3.38 -13.38
CA TYR A 22 -8.60 2.57 -13.91
C TYR A 22 -9.18 1.55 -14.88
N GLU A 23 -9.35 1.94 -16.15
CA GLU A 23 -10.06 1.14 -17.17
C GLU A 23 -9.51 -0.28 -17.31
N SER A 24 -8.18 -0.43 -17.33
CA SER A 24 -7.51 -1.74 -17.40
C SER A 24 -7.87 -2.64 -16.21
N TRP A 25 -8.01 -2.08 -15.02
CA TRP A 25 -8.37 -2.82 -13.81
C TRP A 25 -9.85 -3.19 -13.78
N VAL A 26 -10.73 -2.29 -14.22
CA VAL A 26 -12.16 -2.56 -14.37
C VAL A 26 -12.36 -3.71 -15.37
N LEU A 27 -11.69 -3.63 -16.53
CA LEU A 27 -11.73 -4.67 -17.56
C LEU A 27 -11.22 -6.02 -17.03
N TYR A 28 -10.07 -6.03 -16.35
CA TYR A 28 -9.52 -7.26 -15.76
C TYR A 28 -10.50 -7.92 -14.78
N ASN A 29 -11.12 -7.13 -13.89
CA ASN A 29 -12.09 -7.64 -12.92
C ASN A 29 -13.33 -8.23 -13.63
N ASN A 30 -13.83 -7.56 -14.67
CA ASN A 30 -14.96 -8.04 -15.46
C ASN A 30 -14.64 -9.38 -16.16
N LEU A 31 -13.49 -9.47 -16.83
CA LEU A 31 -13.04 -10.69 -17.52
C LEU A 31 -12.84 -11.87 -16.55
N ARG A 32 -12.47 -11.59 -15.30
CA ARG A 32 -12.26 -12.60 -14.25
C ARG A 32 -13.50 -12.84 -13.38
N GLN A 33 -14.63 -12.20 -13.69
CA GLN A 33 -15.86 -12.26 -12.88
C GLN A 33 -15.62 -11.93 -11.39
N ARG A 34 -14.70 -11.00 -11.13
CA ARG A 34 -14.36 -10.51 -9.79
C ARG A 34 -15.06 -9.19 -9.52
N ARG A 35 -15.47 -8.97 -8.26
CA ARG A 35 -15.92 -7.64 -7.84
C ARG A 35 -14.73 -6.71 -7.67
N GLY A 36 -14.88 -5.49 -8.15
CA GLY A 36 -13.91 -4.41 -7.93
C GLY A 36 -13.80 -4.03 -6.46
N GLY A 37 -12.61 -3.54 -6.08
CA GLY A 37 -12.35 -2.92 -4.79
C GLY A 37 -12.72 -1.43 -4.78
N LEU A 38 -12.39 -0.71 -3.70
CA LEU A 38 -12.77 0.70 -3.51
C LEU A 38 -12.26 1.64 -4.63
N MET A 39 -11.16 1.28 -5.30
CA MET A 39 -10.57 2.05 -6.40
C MET A 39 -11.30 1.90 -7.74
N THR A 40 -12.05 0.81 -7.92
CA THR A 40 -12.84 0.54 -9.14
C THR A 40 -14.34 0.49 -8.86
N ALA A 41 -14.75 0.83 -7.63
CA ALA A 41 -16.13 0.92 -7.21
C ALA A 41 -16.67 2.32 -7.49
N GLU A 42 -17.93 2.38 -7.94
CA GLU A 42 -18.66 3.62 -8.22
C GLU A 42 -19.97 3.69 -7.43
N ASN A 43 -20.54 4.90 -7.36
CA ASN A 43 -21.89 5.17 -6.84
C ASN A 43 -22.16 4.54 -5.45
N GLU A 44 -23.30 3.85 -5.31
CA GLU A 44 -23.73 3.25 -4.05
C GLU A 44 -22.81 2.13 -3.57
N TYR A 45 -22.24 1.36 -4.50
CA TYR A 45 -21.29 0.31 -4.17
C TYR A 45 -20.02 0.89 -3.56
N TRP A 46 -19.51 1.98 -4.13
CA TRP A 46 -18.41 2.74 -3.55
C TRP A 46 -18.77 3.24 -2.15
N ARG A 47 -19.92 3.91 -1.98
CA ARG A 47 -20.31 4.50 -0.70
C ARG A 47 -20.41 3.45 0.40
N ARG A 48 -21.03 2.30 0.11
CA ARG A 48 -21.14 1.19 1.06
C ARG A 48 -19.76 0.66 1.45
N SER A 49 -18.90 0.42 0.46
CA SER A 49 -17.53 -0.09 0.67
C SER A 49 -16.67 0.91 1.46
N ARG A 50 -16.75 2.20 1.13
CA ARG A 50 -16.03 3.28 1.81
C ARG A 50 -16.46 3.44 3.26
N SER A 51 -17.77 3.33 3.51
CA SER A 51 -18.35 3.47 4.86
C SER A 51 -17.92 2.33 5.77
N ALA A 52 -17.86 1.10 5.24
CA ALA A 52 -17.37 -0.06 6.00
C ALA A 52 -15.91 0.08 6.45
N LEU A 53 -15.08 0.77 5.66
CA LEU A 53 -13.67 1.03 5.98
C LEU A 53 -13.44 2.31 6.79
N ALA A 54 -14.45 3.18 6.93
CA ALA A 54 -14.27 4.51 7.51
C ALA A 54 -13.86 4.50 8.98
N SER A 55 -14.34 3.52 9.76
CA SER A 55 -13.97 3.36 11.17
C SER A 55 -12.49 3.00 11.36
N LYS A 56 -11.91 2.26 10.42
CA LYS A 56 -10.50 1.84 10.44
C LYS A 56 -9.52 2.98 10.14
N LEU A 57 -10.01 4.08 9.57
CA LEU A 57 -9.22 5.27 9.25
C LEU A 57 -9.34 6.37 10.31
N GLN A 58 -10.09 6.14 11.40
CA GLN A 58 -10.20 7.09 12.49
C GLN A 58 -8.89 7.10 13.30
N PRO A 59 -8.45 8.25 13.84
CA PRO A 59 -7.20 8.35 14.61
C PRO A 59 -7.06 7.28 15.70
N LYS A 60 -8.14 7.00 16.44
CA LYS A 60 -8.16 5.96 17.47
C LYS A 60 -7.89 4.56 16.93
N ALA A 61 -8.45 4.20 15.77
CA ALA A 61 -8.18 2.91 15.16
C ALA A 61 -6.75 2.84 14.63
N VAL A 62 -6.21 3.94 14.08
CA VAL A 62 -4.83 4.01 13.59
C VAL A 62 -3.83 3.81 14.73
N THR A 63 -4.11 4.34 15.93
CA THR A 63 -3.20 4.18 17.08
C THR A 63 -2.99 2.72 17.50
N GLU A 64 -3.92 1.82 17.18
CA GLU A 64 -3.79 0.37 17.49
C GLU A 64 -2.62 -0.28 16.75
N TYR A 65 -2.19 0.27 15.61
CA TYR A 65 -1.12 -0.30 14.78
C TYR A 65 0.26 0.31 15.05
N VAL A 66 0.34 1.40 15.82
CA VAL A 66 1.56 2.20 15.99
C VAL A 66 2.71 1.37 16.56
N GLU A 67 2.44 0.55 17.58
CA GLU A 67 3.47 -0.28 18.20
C GLU A 67 4.07 -1.29 17.21
N GLY A 68 3.23 -2.02 16.48
CA GLY A 68 3.70 -2.97 15.49
C GLY A 68 4.36 -2.30 14.28
N MET A 69 3.90 -1.13 13.86
CA MET A 69 4.58 -0.34 12.84
C MET A 69 5.98 0.10 13.30
N ASN A 70 6.15 0.50 14.56
CA ASN A 70 7.46 0.83 15.11
C ASN A 70 8.41 -0.38 15.12
N GLN A 71 7.89 -1.59 15.36
CA GLN A 71 8.67 -2.82 15.22
C GLN A 71 9.13 -3.02 13.77
N VAL A 72 8.23 -2.87 12.79
CA VAL A 72 8.59 -2.97 11.36
C VAL A 72 9.63 -1.92 10.95
N CYS A 73 9.55 -0.69 11.50
CA CYS A 73 10.57 0.34 11.31
C CYS A 73 11.93 -0.07 11.89
N THR A 74 11.94 -0.67 13.09
CA THR A 74 13.16 -1.18 13.72
C THR A 74 13.80 -2.27 12.85
N ASP A 75 12.99 -3.20 12.34
CA ASP A 75 13.47 -4.27 11.46
C ASP A 75 14.06 -3.74 10.14
N LEU A 76 13.52 -2.65 9.59
CA LEU A 76 14.11 -1.99 8.43
C LEU A 76 15.49 -1.40 8.75
N VAL A 77 15.64 -0.76 9.91
CA VAL A 77 16.93 -0.19 10.35
C VAL A 77 17.97 -1.31 10.51
N ASP A 78 17.61 -2.39 11.18
CA ASP A 78 18.47 -3.56 11.38
C ASP A 78 18.86 -4.21 10.06
N ARG A 79 17.91 -4.31 9.12
CA ARG A 79 18.17 -4.83 7.78
C ARG A 79 19.12 -3.94 6.98
N ILE A 80 18.95 -2.63 7.04
CA ILE A 80 19.84 -1.67 6.40
C ILE A 80 21.25 -1.76 6.98
N ALA A 81 21.39 -1.86 8.31
CA ALA A 81 22.68 -2.03 8.97
C ALA A 81 23.36 -3.33 8.52
N TYR A 82 22.63 -4.44 8.54
CA TYR A 82 23.12 -5.74 8.06
C TYR A 82 23.62 -5.69 6.61
N LEU A 83 22.85 -5.06 5.71
CA LEU A 83 23.23 -4.97 4.30
C LEU A 83 24.52 -4.15 4.10
N LYS A 84 24.68 -3.04 4.82
CA LYS A 84 25.89 -2.20 4.78
C LYS A 84 27.14 -2.96 5.22
N ASP A 85 27.02 -3.79 6.25
CA ASP A 85 28.15 -4.55 6.80
C ASP A 85 28.49 -5.78 5.93
N SER A 86 27.48 -6.39 5.31
CA SER A 86 27.66 -7.61 4.50
C SER A 86 28.33 -7.37 3.14
N GLU A 87 28.24 -6.17 2.56
CA GLU A 87 28.80 -5.85 1.23
C GLU A 87 30.17 -5.17 1.27
N GLY A 88 31.13 -5.81 1.94
CA GLY A 88 32.56 -5.56 1.72
C GLY A 88 33.05 -4.14 2.07
N GLY A 89 32.36 -3.43 2.98
CA GLY A 89 32.80 -2.13 3.49
C GLY A 89 32.49 -0.93 2.60
N THR A 90 31.65 -1.07 1.57
CA THR A 90 31.23 0.07 0.74
C THR A 90 30.25 1.01 1.46
N HIS A 91 29.68 0.59 2.61
CA HIS A 91 28.63 1.29 3.36
C HIS A 91 27.38 1.64 2.53
N LEU A 92 27.22 1.03 1.35
CA LEU A 92 26.10 1.22 0.45
C LEU A 92 25.05 0.12 0.68
N VAL A 93 23.78 0.48 0.52
CA VAL A 93 22.68 -0.49 0.49
C VAL A 93 22.34 -0.74 -0.98
N PRO A 94 22.65 -1.94 -1.52
CA PRO A 94 22.29 -2.27 -2.88
C PRO A 94 20.77 -2.28 -3.04
N ARG A 95 20.26 -1.72 -4.13
CA ARG A 95 18.84 -1.75 -4.49
C ARG A 95 17.91 -1.26 -3.37
N LEU A 96 18.25 -0.13 -2.73
CA LEU A 96 17.46 0.48 -1.65
C LEU A 96 15.95 0.54 -1.94
N LEU A 97 15.55 0.86 -3.18
CA LEU A 97 14.14 0.88 -3.57
C LEU A 97 13.42 -0.46 -3.33
N ASN A 98 14.11 -1.59 -3.58
CA ASN A 98 13.55 -2.91 -3.32
C ASN A 98 13.34 -3.15 -1.82
N GLU A 99 14.25 -2.67 -0.99
CA GLU A 99 14.16 -2.78 0.46
C GLU A 99 13.05 -1.87 1.02
N LEU A 100 12.85 -0.69 0.45
CA LEU A 100 11.71 0.19 0.76
C LEU A 100 10.37 -0.42 0.30
N ASN A 101 10.35 -1.14 -0.82
CA ASN A 101 9.16 -1.87 -1.28
C ASN A 101 8.80 -3.01 -0.31
N LYS A 102 9.79 -3.78 0.16
CA LYS A 102 9.60 -4.82 1.18
C LYS A 102 9.10 -4.23 2.49
N PHE A 103 9.65 -3.11 2.92
CA PHE A 103 9.18 -2.39 4.11
C PHE A 103 7.72 -1.93 3.96
N THR A 104 7.38 -1.32 2.84
CA THR A 104 6.01 -0.87 2.54
C THR A 104 5.05 -2.07 2.54
N MET A 105 5.49 -3.21 1.98
CA MET A 105 4.71 -4.43 1.94
C MET A 105 4.50 -5.03 3.34
N GLU A 106 5.55 -5.15 4.15
CA GLU A 106 5.44 -5.64 5.53
C GLU A 106 4.49 -4.73 6.35
N THR A 107 4.62 -3.42 6.18
CA THR A 107 3.79 -2.42 6.88
C THR A 107 2.31 -2.59 6.54
N ILE A 108 1.96 -2.61 5.25
CA ILE A 108 0.55 -2.69 4.85
C ILE A 108 -0.04 -4.07 5.15
N LEU A 109 0.74 -5.15 5.01
CA LEU A 109 0.29 -6.50 5.37
C LEU A 109 0.11 -6.65 6.87
N TYR A 110 0.94 -6.03 7.69
CA TYR A 110 0.74 -5.98 9.14
C TYR A 110 -0.57 -5.29 9.49
N VAL A 111 -0.85 -4.10 8.91
CA VAL A 111 -2.13 -3.40 9.16
C VAL A 111 -3.33 -4.22 8.69
N MET A 112 -3.24 -4.89 7.53
CA MET A 112 -4.35 -5.65 6.96
C MET A 112 -4.59 -7.00 7.64
N LEU A 113 -3.53 -7.72 8.01
CA LEU A 113 -3.59 -9.11 8.48
C LEU A 113 -3.25 -9.28 9.96
N ASN A 114 -2.77 -8.22 10.61
CA ASN A 114 -2.21 -8.25 11.97
C ASN A 114 -1.14 -9.35 12.14
N LYS A 115 -0.30 -9.53 11.12
CA LYS A 115 0.71 -10.59 11.05
C LYS A 115 2.00 -10.07 10.42
N ARG A 116 3.12 -10.57 10.94
CA ARG A 116 4.46 -10.41 10.35
C ARG A 116 4.64 -11.43 9.24
N ILE A 117 5.01 -10.96 8.06
CA ILE A 117 5.16 -11.79 6.86
C ILE A 117 6.63 -12.13 6.60
N GLY A 118 7.55 -11.38 7.20
CA GLY A 118 8.98 -11.63 7.11
C GLY A 118 9.61 -11.01 5.86
N CYS A 119 9.02 -9.94 5.31
CA CYS A 119 9.57 -9.28 4.12
C CYS A 119 10.93 -8.62 4.39
N LEU A 120 11.26 -8.39 5.66
CA LEU A 120 12.52 -7.80 6.13
C LEU A 120 13.45 -8.83 6.79
N ASP A 121 13.13 -10.12 6.74
CA ASP A 121 14.01 -11.16 7.28
C ASP A 121 15.28 -11.30 6.43
N LYS A 122 16.38 -11.80 7.01
CA LYS A 122 17.64 -12.00 6.27
C LYS A 122 17.44 -12.85 5.01
N ALA A 123 16.63 -13.90 5.11
CA ALA A 123 16.21 -14.72 3.97
C ALA A 123 14.73 -14.43 3.65
N VAL A 124 14.49 -13.73 2.54
CA VAL A 124 13.14 -13.36 2.09
C VAL A 124 12.66 -14.38 1.06
N SER A 125 11.39 -14.80 1.16
CA SER A 125 10.76 -15.67 0.17
C SER A 125 10.72 -15.02 -1.21
N GLU A 126 11.05 -15.77 -2.27
CA GLU A 126 10.99 -15.30 -3.65
C GLU A 126 9.58 -14.83 -4.07
N GLN A 127 8.54 -15.35 -3.40
CA GLN A 127 7.16 -14.92 -3.63
C GLN A 127 6.95 -13.44 -3.29
N VAL A 128 7.66 -12.90 -2.29
CA VAL A 128 7.62 -11.48 -1.92
C VAL A 128 8.13 -10.61 -3.06
N ASP A 129 9.34 -10.90 -3.57
CA ASP A 129 9.93 -10.13 -4.67
C ASP A 129 9.07 -10.27 -5.94
N THR A 130 8.50 -11.45 -6.19
CA THR A 130 7.58 -11.68 -7.32
C THR A 130 6.33 -10.82 -7.20
N PHE A 131 5.72 -10.77 -6.02
CA PHE A 131 4.54 -9.95 -5.77
C PHE A 131 4.83 -8.45 -5.93
N ILE A 132 5.95 -7.96 -5.38
CA ILE A 132 6.39 -6.57 -5.55
C ILE A 132 6.56 -6.22 -7.03
N ARG A 133 7.21 -7.10 -7.81
CA ARG A 133 7.36 -6.91 -9.26
C ARG A 133 6.02 -6.89 -9.98
N SER A 134 5.10 -7.80 -9.64
CA SER A 134 3.77 -7.85 -10.25
C SER A 134 2.97 -6.57 -10.03
N ILE A 135 3.06 -5.95 -8.84
CA ILE A 135 2.43 -4.65 -8.58
C ILE A 135 3.02 -3.58 -9.50
N ALA A 136 4.35 -3.50 -9.60
CA ALA A 136 5.00 -2.51 -10.47
C ALA A 136 4.58 -2.69 -11.93
N THR A 137 4.52 -3.94 -12.42
CA THR A 137 4.05 -4.23 -13.79
C THR A 137 2.61 -3.80 -14.01
N MET A 138 1.71 -4.04 -13.04
CA MET A 138 0.29 -3.66 -13.15
C MET A 138 0.09 -2.14 -13.31
N PHE A 139 0.98 -1.30 -12.77
CA PHE A 139 0.92 0.16 -12.95
C PHE A 139 1.53 0.67 -14.27
N LEU A 140 2.27 -0.18 -14.98
CA LEU A 140 2.85 0.15 -16.28
C LEU A 140 1.94 -0.23 -17.47
N THR A 141 0.80 -0.87 -17.20
CA THR A 141 -0.19 -1.34 -18.19
C THR A 141 -1.49 -0.55 -18.12
#